data_AF-A0A819HY30-F1
#
_entry.id   AF-A0A819HY30-F1
#
_cell.length_a   1.000
_cell.length_b   1.000
_cell.length_c   1.000
_cell.angle_alpha   90.00
_cell.angle_beta   90.00
_cell.angle_gamma   90.00
#
_symmetry.space_group_name_H-M   'P 1'
#
loop_
_entity.id
_entity.type
_entity.pdbx_description
1 polymer ?
#
loop_
_entity_poly.entity_id
_entity_poly.type
_entity_poly.pdbx_seq_one_letter_code
_entity_poly.pdbx_strand_id
1 'polypeptide(L)'
;MKKYLSSNLYAKFLKEEVKSAIKLAFKNTALIPIFQDDQDNKHRTKVVMNTIESLFDECIDPEIVDAKFTDIWTIETVWGAIKEKLRGERTENE
;
A
#
# COMPACT_ATOMS: atom_id res chain seq x y z
N MET A 1 -16.38 19.37 -0.20
CA MET A 1 -16.03 18.46 0.91
C MET A 1 -14.91 17.55 0.42
N LYS A 2 -13.66 17.75 0.85
CA LYS A 2 -12.57 16.81 0.50
C LYS A 2 -12.92 15.46 1.15
N LYS A 3 -13.08 14.41 0.34
CA LYS A 3 -13.26 13.04 0.84
C LYS A 3 -11.91 12.59 1.41
N TYR A 4 -11.65 12.90 2.67
CA TYR A 4 -10.49 12.35 3.36
C TYR A 4 -10.77 10.87 3.65
N LEU A 5 -9.85 10.00 3.27
CA LEU A 5 -9.90 8.60 3.64
C LEU A 5 -9.75 8.51 5.17
N SER A 6 -10.76 8.00 5.88
CA SER A 6 -10.68 7.84 7.33
C SER A 6 -9.80 6.65 7.70
N SER A 7 -9.22 6.66 8.91
CA SER A 7 -8.47 5.51 9.43
C SER A 7 -9.30 4.22 9.47
N ASN A 8 -10.61 4.31 9.71
CA ASN A 8 -11.50 3.15 9.67
C ASN A 8 -11.64 2.59 8.25
N LEU A 9 -11.76 3.47 7.24
CA LEU A 9 -11.84 3.04 5.85
C LEU A 9 -10.51 2.42 5.39
N TYR A 10 -9.39 2.98 5.83
CA TYR A 10 -8.05 2.41 5.59
C TYR A 10 -7.91 1.02 6.22
N ALA A 11 -8.25 0.87 7.51
CA ALA A 11 -8.21 -0.41 8.20
C ALA A 11 -9.12 -1.46 7.52
N LYS A 12 -10.29 -1.05 7.03
CA LYS A 12 -11.19 -1.92 6.26
C LYS A 12 -10.53 -2.40 4.96
N PHE A 13 -9.95 -1.48 4.20
CA PHE A 13 -9.21 -1.80 2.98
C PHE A 13 -8.06 -2.80 3.23
N LEU A 14 -7.29 -2.62 4.31
CA LEU A 14 -6.23 -3.58 4.69
C LEU A 14 -6.79 -4.99 4.93
N LYS A 15 -7.91 -5.11 5.66
CA LYS A 15 -8.50 -6.40 6.02
C LYS A 15 -9.09 -7.16 4.83
N GLU A 16 -9.71 -6.43 3.90
CA GLU A 16 -10.47 -7.03 2.80
C GLU A 16 -9.58 -7.25 1.57
N GLU A 17 -8.89 -6.21 1.13
CA GLU A 17 -8.14 -6.21 -0.13
C GLU A 17 -6.69 -6.68 0.08
N VAL A 18 -5.98 -6.07 1.03
CA VAL A 18 -4.55 -6.36 1.23
C VAL A 18 -4.34 -7.79 1.74
N LYS A 19 -5.17 -8.26 2.68
CA LYS A 19 -5.14 -9.66 3.13
C LYS A 19 -5.24 -10.66 1.98
N SER A 20 -6.12 -10.38 1.02
CA SER A 20 -6.32 -11.24 -0.15
C SER A 20 -5.12 -11.17 -1.10
N ALA A 21 -4.58 -9.98 -1.31
CA ALA A 21 -3.38 -9.76 -2.12
C ALA A 21 -2.14 -10.48 -1.55
N ILE A 22 -1.91 -10.42 -0.22
CA ILE A 22 -0.79 -11.13 0.43
C ILE A 22 -0.89 -12.63 0.17
N LYS A 23 -2.07 -13.23 0.42
CA LYS A 23 -2.29 -14.66 0.23
C LYS A 23 -2.01 -15.11 -1.21
N LEU A 24 -2.32 -14.26 -2.19
CA LEU A 24 -2.09 -14.55 -3.60
C LEU A 24 -0.62 -14.37 -3.97
N ALA A 25 -0.02 -13.24 -3.63
CA ALA A 25 1.36 -12.89 -4.00
C ALA A 25 2.39 -13.80 -3.31
N PHE A 26 2.11 -14.20 -2.07
CA PHE A 26 3.00 -15.05 -1.27
C PHE A 26 2.52 -16.51 -1.24
N LYS A 27 1.68 -16.93 -2.19
CA LYS A 27 1.28 -18.34 -2.29
C LYS A 27 2.50 -19.19 -2.66
N ASN A 28 2.78 -20.21 -1.86
CA ASN A 28 3.88 -21.17 -2.08
C ASN A 28 5.30 -20.58 -2.04
N THR A 29 5.51 -19.47 -1.34
CA THR A 29 6.85 -18.94 -1.07
C THR A 29 7.18 -19.01 0.41
N ALA A 30 8.47 -19.10 0.73
CA ALA A 30 9.00 -18.99 2.08
C ALA A 30 9.28 -17.53 2.49
N LEU A 31 9.04 -16.57 1.60
CA LEU A 31 9.24 -15.15 1.88
C LEU A 31 8.20 -14.65 2.89
N ILE A 32 8.67 -13.86 3.85
CA ILE A 32 7.83 -13.19 4.85
C ILE A 32 7.39 -11.84 4.27
N PRO A 33 6.08 -11.55 4.21
CA PRO A 33 5.60 -10.24 3.77
C PRO A 33 5.90 -9.18 4.83
N ILE A 34 6.55 -8.10 4.42
CA ILE A 34 6.82 -6.94 5.28
C ILE A 34 5.87 -5.81 4.88
N PHE A 35 5.23 -5.19 5.87
CA PHE A 35 4.38 -4.02 5.63
C PHE A 35 5.20 -2.72 5.52
N GLN A 36 4.83 -1.88 4.57
CA GLN A 36 5.35 -0.52 4.42
C GLN A 36 4.23 0.42 3.94
N ASP A 37 4.14 1.60 4.55
CA ASP A 37 3.25 2.69 4.16
C ASP A 37 3.96 4.04 4.32
N ASP A 38 3.26 5.14 4.00
CA ASP A 38 3.75 6.51 4.21
C ASP A 38 3.57 6.99 5.67
N GLN A 39 4.09 8.17 5.98
CA GLN A 39 3.96 8.80 7.30
C GLN A 39 2.60 9.50 7.54
N ASP A 40 1.53 9.20 6.79
CA ASP A 40 0.23 9.82 7.05
C ASP A 40 -0.29 9.41 8.44
N ASN A 41 -0.66 10.42 9.24
CA ASN A 41 -1.20 10.25 10.59
C ASN A 41 -2.37 9.25 10.66
N LYS A 42 -3.17 9.11 9.59
CA LYS A 42 -4.28 8.17 9.56
C LYS A 42 -3.82 6.72 9.72
N HIS A 43 -2.59 6.41 9.32
CA HIS A 43 -1.99 5.08 9.40
C HIS A 43 -1.53 4.70 10.80
N ARG A 44 -1.30 5.69 11.68
CA ARG A 44 -0.76 5.47 13.03
C ARG A 44 -1.83 5.38 14.12
N THR A 45 -3.11 5.32 13.73
CA THR A 45 -4.20 5.13 14.69
C THR A 45 -4.24 3.69 15.22
N LYS A 46 -4.69 3.50 16.46
CA LYS A 46 -4.82 2.18 17.08
C LYS A 46 -5.58 1.16 16.22
N VAL A 47 -6.65 1.59 15.55
CA VAL A 47 -7.45 0.68 14.69
C VAL A 47 -6.66 0.19 13.48
N VAL A 48 -5.78 1.03 12.92
CA VAL A 48 -4.93 0.66 11.79
C VAL A 48 -3.75 -0.20 12.26
N MET A 49 -3.05 0.20 13.32
CA MET A 49 -1.91 -0.57 13.85
C MET A 49 -2.32 -1.99 14.25
N ASN A 50 -3.42 -2.14 14.99
CA ASN A 50 -3.97 -3.47 15.33
C ASN A 50 -4.33 -4.30 14.08
N THR A 51 -4.69 -3.63 12.98
CA THR A 51 -5.00 -4.31 11.73
C THR A 51 -3.73 -4.78 11.02
N ILE A 52 -2.69 -3.94 10.98
CA ILE A 52 -1.38 -4.29 10.42
C ILE A 52 -0.79 -5.48 11.18
N GLU A 53 -0.75 -5.41 12.51
CA GLU A 53 -0.26 -6.49 13.40
C GLU A 53 -1.04 -7.80 13.22
N SER A 54 -2.30 -7.75 12.75
CA SER A 54 -3.10 -8.95 12.47
C SER A 54 -2.86 -9.58 11.10
N LEU A 55 -2.12 -8.88 10.22
CA LEU A 55 -1.91 -9.26 8.82
C LEU A 55 -0.45 -9.52 8.47
N PHE A 56 0.48 -8.88 9.18
CA PHE A 56 1.90 -8.92 8.90
C PHE A 56 2.67 -9.24 10.18
N ASP A 57 3.67 -10.11 10.06
CA ASP A 57 4.57 -10.43 11.17
C ASP A 57 5.65 -9.34 11.34
N GLU A 58 5.96 -8.63 10.25
CA GLU A 58 6.99 -7.59 10.22
C GLU A 58 6.48 -6.32 9.52
N CYS A 59 6.91 -5.17 10.04
CA CYS A 59 6.63 -3.84 9.49
C CYS A 59 7.93 -3.04 9.45
N ILE A 60 8.15 -2.31 8.36
CA ILE A 60 9.22 -1.32 8.30
C ILE A 60 8.92 -0.23 9.35
N ASP A 61 9.93 0.14 10.12
CA ASP A 61 9.79 1.19 11.11
C ASP A 61 9.37 2.51 10.43
N PRO A 62 8.24 3.12 10.84
CA PRO A 62 7.80 4.40 10.30
C PRO A 62 8.86 5.51 10.34
N GLU A 63 9.77 5.49 11.30
CA GLU A 63 10.83 6.50 11.46
C GLU A 63 11.90 6.39 10.37
N ILE A 64 12.11 5.20 9.78
CA ILE A 64 13.04 4.99 8.66
C ILE A 64 12.39 5.24 7.29
N VAL A 65 11.05 5.28 7.23
CA VAL A 65 10.32 5.64 6.01
C VAL A 65 10.34 7.15 5.84
N ASP A 66 11.38 7.70 5.22
CA ASP A 66 11.45 9.15 4.99
C ASP A 66 10.43 9.59 3.93
N ALA A 67 9.50 10.46 4.35
CA ALA A 67 8.42 11.02 3.54
C ALA A 67 8.91 11.80 2.31
N LYS A 68 10.18 12.21 2.26
CA LYS A 68 10.77 12.94 1.12
C LYS A 68 11.27 12.03 0.00
N PHE A 69 11.28 10.71 0.19
CA PHE A 69 11.78 9.75 -0.78
C PHE A 69 10.68 8.92 -1.45
N THR A 70 9.56 9.54 -1.82
CA THR A 70 8.55 8.84 -2.64
C THR A 70 9.15 8.23 -3.91
N ASP A 71 10.17 8.87 -4.49
CA ASP A 71 10.85 8.41 -5.71
C ASP A 71 11.64 7.10 -5.55
N ILE A 72 11.98 6.71 -4.31
CA ILE A 72 12.65 5.42 -4.06
C ILE A 72 11.64 4.30 -3.79
N TRP A 73 10.35 4.62 -3.64
CA TRP A 73 9.34 3.60 -3.41
C TRP A 73 9.01 2.91 -4.72
N THR A 74 9.20 1.59 -4.74
CA THR A 74 8.95 0.76 -5.91
C THR A 74 7.53 0.95 -6.47
N ILE A 75 6.55 1.31 -5.62
CA ILE A 75 5.17 1.58 -6.03
C ILE A 75 5.04 2.76 -7.00
N GLU A 76 5.89 3.79 -6.91
CA GLU A 76 5.86 4.94 -7.84
C GLU A 76 6.30 4.53 -9.24
N THR A 77 7.26 3.60 -9.34
CA THR A 77 7.66 3.00 -10.62
C THR A 77 6.52 2.18 -11.23
N VAL A 78 5.81 1.38 -10.41
CA VAL A 78 4.64 0.61 -10.85
C VAL A 78 3.54 1.54 -11.38
N TRP A 79 3.24 2.63 -10.67
CA TRP A 79 2.28 3.62 -11.14
C TRP A 79 2.73 4.33 -12.41
N GLY A 80 4.02 4.59 -12.58
CA GLY A 80 4.60 5.09 -13.82
C GLY A 80 4.25 4.19 -15.01
N ALA A 81 4.56 2.90 -14.90
CA ALA A 81 4.27 1.91 -15.94
C ALA A 81 2.77 1.79 -16.25
N ILE A 82 1.91 1.80 -15.22
CA ILE A 82 0.45 1.77 -15.41
C ILE A 82 -0.01 3.01 -16.19
N LYS A 83 0.47 4.21 -15.84
CA LYS A 83 0.10 5.46 -16.52
C LYS A 83 0.56 5.46 -17.98
N GLU A 84 1.75 4.97 -18.28
CA GLU A 84 2.26 4.86 -19.64
C GLU A 84 1.40 3.94 -20.49
N LYS A 85 1.04 2.76 -19.96
CA LYS A 85 0.16 1.81 -20.66
C LYS A 85 -1.21 2.42 -20.96
N LEU A 86 -1.84 3.06 -19.96
CA LEU A 86 -3.14 3.71 -20.13
C LEU A 86 -3.10 4.89 -21.12
N ARG A 87 -1.94 5.55 -21.28
CA ARG A 87 -1.75 6.59 -22.30
C ARG A 87 -1.64 5.97 -23.70
N GLY A 88 -0.86 4.90 -23.85
CA GLY A 88 -0.73 4.16 -25.11
C GLY A 88 -2.08 3.63 -25.62
N GLU A 89 -2.89 3.05 -24.74
CA GLU A 89 -4.24 2.55 -25.07
C GLU A 89 -5.22 3.67 -25.48
N ARG A 90 -5.04 4.90 -25.00
CA ARG A 90 -5.85 6.05 -25.46
C ARG A 90 -5.47 6.50 -26.85
N THR A 91 -4.18 6.53 -27.18
CA THR A 91 -3.69 6.90 -28.51
C THR A 91 -3.99 5.87 -29.60
N GLU A 92 -4.20 4.60 -29.25
CA GLU A 92 -4.61 3.55 -30.21
C GLU A 92 -6.13 3.53 -30.50
N ASN A 93 -6.93 4.24 -29.68
CA ASN A 93 -8.38 4.33 -29.82
C ASN A 93 -8.86 5.70 -30.33
N GLU A 94 -7.95 6.55 -30.82
CA GLU A 94 -8.20 7.83 -31.51
C GLU A 94 -7.87 7.70 -33.01
#